data_AF-A0A947A1R7-F1
#
_entry.id   AF-A0A947A1R7-F1
#
_cell.length_a   1.000
_cell.length_b   1.000
_cell.length_c   1.000
_cell.angle_alpha   90.00
_cell.angle_beta   90.00
_cell.angle_gamma   90.00
#
_symmetry.space_group_name_H-M   'P 1'
#
loop_
_entity.id
_entity.type
_entity.pdbx_description
1 polymer ?
#
loop_
_entity_poly.entity_id
_entity_poly.type
_entity_poly.pdbx_seq_one_letter_code
_entity_poly.pdbx_strand_id
1 'polypeptide(L)'
;MKRFLIVLLCFGLFSCKGDKAKDTENKNTSNDSIDVEALLPEGLAAVEPVILDVEEANKLVELPLGCIQTEYPNKLGQTLENKESMGEPHELHPAFFGCFDWHSAVHAHWSLVSLIKQFPKIERKEAIRETLKNSLSAENIQGEVDYFKRSESGSFERTYGWAWLLKLAQELRTWEDPLGQELAANLEPLTNLIVQNYIEFLPKLNYPVRVGEHANTAFGLVMAYDYAVATKNEKFLEAIKKSAQDF
;
A
#
# COMPACT_ATOMS: atom_id res chain seq x y z
N MET A 1 45.85 68.36 0.53
CA MET A 1 44.83 68.71 -0.49
C MET A 1 43.78 67.60 -0.52
N LYS A 2 42.47 67.93 -0.63
CA LYS A 2 41.30 67.00 -0.78
C LYS A 2 41.18 65.92 0.35
N ARG A 3 40.33 66.05 1.39
CA ARG A 3 38.83 66.13 1.44
C ARG A 3 38.18 65.01 0.61
N PHE A 4 37.17 64.23 1.00
CA PHE A 4 36.10 64.23 2.04
C PHE A 4 35.76 62.74 2.37
N LEU A 5 35.05 62.29 3.42
CA LEU A 5 34.54 62.79 4.73
C LEU A 5 34.02 61.57 5.55
N ILE A 6 33.76 61.70 6.87
CA ILE A 6 32.96 60.76 7.69
C ILE A 6 31.64 61.44 8.07
N VAL A 7 30.47 60.79 7.89
CA VAL A 7 29.19 61.23 8.48
C VAL A 7 28.32 60.04 8.90
N LEU A 8 28.01 59.97 10.19
CA LEU A 8 26.79 59.34 10.72
C LEU A 8 25.62 60.33 10.63
N LEU A 9 24.40 59.91 10.27
CA LEU A 9 23.19 60.11 11.10
C LEU A 9 21.89 59.47 10.52
N CYS A 10 21.12 58.89 11.44
CA CYS A 10 19.65 58.87 11.59
C CYS A 10 18.67 58.79 10.41
N PHE A 11 17.86 57.72 10.47
CA PHE A 11 16.38 57.71 10.43
C PHE A 11 15.61 58.64 9.45
N GLY A 12 14.97 58.00 8.47
CA GLY A 12 13.79 58.52 7.78
C GLY A 12 12.76 57.40 7.58
N LEU A 13 11.71 57.35 8.40
CA LEU A 13 10.57 56.45 8.20
C LEU A 13 9.73 56.96 7.02
N PHE A 14 9.79 56.29 5.87
CA PHE A 14 8.78 56.43 4.82
C PHE A 14 8.01 55.12 4.64
N SER A 15 6.96 54.99 5.43
CA SER A 15 5.90 54.01 5.21
C SER A 15 5.21 54.35 3.88
N CYS A 16 5.31 53.48 2.87
CA CYS A 16 4.48 53.57 1.68
C CYS A 16 3.01 53.35 2.08
N LYS A 17 2.30 54.45 2.23
CA LYS A 17 0.88 54.50 2.57
C LYS A 17 0.08 54.14 1.32
N GLY A 18 -0.14 52.83 1.11
CA GLY A 18 -1.06 52.34 0.09
C GLY A 18 -2.45 52.95 0.31
N ASP A 19 -3.07 53.44 -0.76
CA ASP A 19 -4.35 54.13 -0.70
C ASP A 19 -5.46 53.22 -0.15
N LYS A 20 -6.37 53.82 0.62
CA LYS A 20 -7.62 53.17 1.02
C LYS A 20 -8.58 53.11 -0.18
N ALA A 21 -8.34 52.14 -1.07
CA ALA A 21 -9.42 51.60 -1.88
C ALA A 21 -10.52 51.05 -0.95
N LYS A 22 -11.78 51.27 -1.30
CA LYS A 22 -12.92 50.94 -0.43
C LYS A 22 -12.98 49.43 -0.17
N ASP A 23 -13.06 49.06 1.11
CA ASP A 23 -13.53 47.74 1.51
C ASP A 23 -14.97 47.55 1.02
N THR A 24 -15.10 46.82 -0.08
CA THR A 24 -16.36 46.17 -0.42
C THR A 24 -16.26 44.77 0.18
N GLU A 25 -16.95 44.52 1.30
CA GLU A 25 -17.04 43.18 1.88
C GLU A 25 -17.66 42.22 0.86
N ASN A 26 -16.83 41.54 0.08
CA ASN A 26 -17.29 40.41 -0.71
C ASN A 26 -17.15 39.16 0.17
N LYS A 27 -18.18 38.87 0.97
CA LYS A 27 -18.30 37.63 1.75
C LYS A 27 -18.48 36.44 0.82
N ASN A 28 -17.39 35.99 0.23
CA ASN A 28 -17.23 34.69 -0.41
C ASN A 28 -15.75 34.31 -0.38
N THR A 29 -15.26 33.96 0.81
CA THR A 29 -14.11 33.05 0.94
C THR A 29 -14.57 31.65 0.54
N SER A 30 -14.82 31.49 -0.76
CA SER A 30 -14.97 30.18 -1.39
C SER A 30 -13.61 29.48 -1.37
N ASN A 31 -13.64 28.15 -1.23
CA ASN A 31 -12.47 27.29 -1.29
C ASN A 31 -11.46 27.70 -2.37
N ASP A 32 -10.17 27.54 -2.09
CA ASP A 32 -9.08 27.49 -3.06
C ASP A 32 -9.09 26.16 -3.88
N SER A 33 -10.26 25.50 -3.90
CA SER A 33 -10.57 24.38 -4.77
C SER A 33 -11.03 24.97 -6.09
N ILE A 34 -10.29 24.62 -7.14
CA ILE A 34 -10.76 24.78 -8.52
C ILE A 34 -12.18 24.22 -8.60
N ASP A 35 -13.12 25.07 -9.03
CA ASP A 35 -14.47 24.65 -9.39
C ASP A 35 -14.35 23.76 -10.62
N VAL A 36 -14.42 22.44 -10.40
CA VAL A 36 -14.16 21.44 -11.44
C VAL A 36 -15.28 21.52 -12.48
N GLU A 37 -16.54 21.61 -12.06
CA GLU A 37 -17.69 21.90 -12.92
C GLU A 37 -17.45 23.12 -13.84
N ALA A 38 -16.87 24.21 -13.33
CA ALA A 38 -16.55 25.39 -14.14
C ALA A 38 -15.38 25.21 -15.14
N LEU A 39 -14.59 24.14 -15.03
CA LEU A 39 -13.54 23.77 -15.99
C LEU A 39 -13.92 22.64 -16.95
N LEU A 40 -15.00 21.90 -16.70
CA LEU A 40 -15.45 20.85 -17.62
C LEU A 40 -16.04 21.50 -18.88
N PRO A 41 -15.48 21.25 -20.09
CA PRO A 41 -16.07 21.77 -21.32
C PRO A 41 -17.50 21.24 -21.52
N GLU A 42 -18.40 22.13 -21.94
CA GLU A 42 -19.78 21.77 -22.33
C GLU A 42 -19.75 20.63 -23.36
N GLY A 43 -20.24 19.45 -22.97
CA GLY A 43 -20.25 18.26 -23.82
C GLY A 43 -19.41 17.08 -23.33
N LEU A 44 -18.71 17.17 -22.19
CA LEU A 44 -18.31 15.95 -21.47
C LEU A 44 -19.58 15.21 -21.02
N ALA A 45 -19.80 14.02 -21.59
CA ALA A 45 -20.91 13.18 -21.20
C ALA A 45 -20.81 12.81 -19.72
N ALA A 46 -21.92 12.91 -18.99
CA ALA A 46 -22.02 12.34 -17.66
C ALA A 46 -21.82 10.82 -17.78
N VAL A 47 -20.65 10.34 -17.35
CA VAL A 47 -20.34 8.91 -17.33
C VAL A 47 -21.13 8.31 -16.17
N GLU A 48 -21.93 7.28 -16.44
CA GLU A 48 -22.57 6.53 -15.35
C GLU A 48 -21.49 5.96 -14.44
N PRO A 49 -21.56 6.18 -13.11
CA PRO A 49 -20.52 5.75 -12.20
C PRO A 49 -20.42 4.23 -12.22
N VAL A 50 -19.20 3.69 -12.29
CA VAL A 50 -18.98 2.25 -12.13
C VAL A 50 -19.31 1.88 -10.69
N ILE A 51 -20.40 1.14 -10.50
CA ILE A 51 -20.83 0.62 -9.20
C ILE A 51 -20.32 -0.81 -9.07
N LEU A 52 -19.56 -1.08 -8.00
CA LEU A 52 -19.25 -2.45 -7.59
C LEU A 52 -20.46 -3.01 -6.85
N ASP A 53 -21.30 -3.77 -7.56
CA ASP A 53 -22.43 -4.49 -6.99
C ASP A 53 -22.15 -5.99 -6.86
N VAL A 54 -23.17 -6.78 -6.51
CA VAL A 54 -23.02 -8.24 -6.33
C VAL A 54 -22.81 -9.00 -7.65
N GLU A 55 -23.31 -8.48 -8.78
CA GLU A 55 -23.10 -9.08 -10.10
C GLU A 55 -21.65 -8.88 -10.55
N GLU A 56 -21.13 -7.67 -10.41
CA GLU A 56 -19.71 -7.38 -10.67
C GLU A 56 -18.79 -8.07 -9.65
N ALA A 57 -19.17 -8.18 -8.38
CA ALA A 57 -18.41 -8.95 -7.40
C ALA A 57 -18.31 -10.45 -7.76
N ASN A 58 -19.40 -11.06 -8.23
CA ASN A 58 -19.40 -12.44 -8.73
C ASN A 58 -18.44 -12.58 -9.93
N LYS A 59 -18.47 -11.65 -10.89
CA LYS A 59 -17.53 -11.65 -12.04
C LYS A 59 -16.07 -11.51 -11.61
N LEU A 60 -15.80 -10.59 -10.67
CA LEU A 60 -14.44 -10.30 -10.20
C LEU A 60 -13.82 -11.44 -9.40
N VAL A 61 -14.62 -12.24 -8.67
CA VAL A 61 -14.11 -13.40 -7.90
C VAL A 61 -13.56 -14.52 -8.78
N GLU A 62 -14.02 -14.68 -10.02
CA GLU A 62 -13.48 -15.70 -10.92
C GLU A 62 -12.00 -15.44 -11.28
N LEU A 63 -11.53 -14.19 -11.23
CA LEU A 63 -10.13 -13.83 -11.51
C LEU A 63 -9.14 -14.42 -10.49
N PRO A 64 -9.24 -14.14 -9.17
CA PRO A 64 -8.35 -14.74 -8.16
C PRO A 64 -8.58 -16.24 -8.01
N LEU A 65 -9.83 -16.74 -8.06
CA LEU A 65 -10.08 -18.20 -8.01
C LEU A 65 -9.44 -18.94 -9.20
N GLY A 66 -9.39 -18.31 -10.38
CA GLY A 66 -8.74 -18.87 -11.57
C GLY A 66 -7.21 -18.80 -11.56
N CYS A 67 -6.59 -18.04 -10.65
CA CYS A 67 -5.13 -17.86 -10.64
C CYS A 67 -4.41 -18.34 -9.37
N ILE A 68 -5.05 -18.36 -8.19
CA ILE A 68 -4.36 -18.62 -6.91
C ILE A 68 -3.70 -20.00 -6.84
N GLN A 69 -4.26 -21.00 -7.53
CA GLN A 69 -3.72 -22.36 -7.62
C GLN A 69 -3.05 -22.65 -8.99
N THR A 70 -2.93 -21.63 -9.84
CA THR A 70 -2.33 -21.75 -11.18
C THR A 70 -0.85 -21.40 -11.09
N GLU A 71 -0.02 -22.44 -11.03
CA GLU A 71 1.42 -22.32 -10.76
C GLU A 71 2.23 -21.68 -11.90
N TYR A 72 1.94 -22.03 -13.16
CA TYR A 72 2.73 -21.60 -14.33
C TYR A 72 1.91 -20.80 -15.35
N PRO A 73 2.53 -19.83 -16.08
CA PRO A 73 3.92 -19.39 -15.94
C PRO A 73 4.16 -18.63 -14.63
N ASN A 74 5.36 -18.78 -14.05
CA ASN A 74 5.75 -18.16 -12.78
C ASN A 74 6.98 -17.24 -12.94
N LYS A 75 7.04 -16.19 -12.11
CA LYS A 75 8.14 -15.23 -12.03
C LYS A 75 8.58 -15.09 -10.57
N LEU A 76 9.35 -16.07 -10.10
CA LEU A 76 9.81 -16.22 -8.71
C LEU A 76 10.61 -15.04 -8.14
N GLY A 77 11.23 -14.19 -8.97
CA GLY A 77 11.98 -13.01 -8.51
C GLY A 77 13.16 -13.28 -7.56
N GLN A 78 13.56 -14.55 -7.39
CA GLN A 78 14.47 -14.99 -6.34
C GLN A 78 15.95 -14.76 -6.66
N THR A 79 16.75 -14.63 -5.59
CA THR A 79 18.21 -14.76 -5.68
C THR A 79 18.60 -16.20 -5.33
N LEU A 80 19.37 -16.83 -6.23
CA LEU A 80 19.89 -18.19 -6.03
C LEU A 80 21.20 -18.12 -5.26
N GLU A 81 21.29 -18.80 -4.11
CA GLU A 81 22.54 -18.99 -3.37
C GLU A 81 23.43 -20.01 -4.10
N ASN A 82 22.79 -21.09 -4.56
CA ASN A 82 23.39 -22.30 -5.10
C ASN A 82 22.41 -22.99 -6.07
N LYS A 83 22.80 -24.13 -6.66
CA LYS A 83 21.95 -24.87 -7.61
C LYS A 83 20.75 -25.54 -6.93
N GLU A 84 20.84 -25.80 -5.63
CA GLU A 84 19.77 -26.35 -4.80
C GLU A 84 18.67 -25.32 -4.53
N SER A 85 18.95 -24.03 -4.71
CA SER A 85 17.99 -22.93 -4.51
C SER A 85 16.94 -22.77 -5.62
N MET A 86 16.88 -23.65 -6.64
CA MET A 86 15.99 -23.45 -7.79
C MET A 86 14.51 -23.64 -7.42
N GLY A 87 14.13 -24.79 -6.87
CA GLY A 87 12.77 -25.13 -6.38
C GLY A 87 11.64 -25.06 -7.41
N GLU A 88 10.52 -25.74 -7.15
CA GLU A 88 9.26 -25.43 -7.82
C GLU A 88 8.51 -24.31 -7.07
N PRO A 89 7.68 -23.48 -7.75
CA PRO A 89 7.02 -22.35 -7.09
C PRO A 89 6.19 -22.71 -5.86
N HIS A 90 5.44 -23.81 -5.87
CA HIS A 90 4.66 -24.26 -4.70
C HIS A 90 5.54 -24.77 -3.54
N GLU A 91 6.78 -25.18 -3.79
CA GLU A 91 7.73 -25.57 -2.73
C GLU A 91 8.36 -24.33 -2.06
N LEU A 92 8.65 -23.29 -2.87
CA LEU A 92 9.27 -22.05 -2.40
C LEU A 92 8.26 -21.11 -1.71
N HIS A 93 7.03 -21.07 -2.22
CA HIS A 93 5.98 -20.14 -1.83
C HIS A 93 4.63 -20.85 -1.63
N PRO A 94 4.52 -21.79 -0.67
CA PRO A 94 3.35 -22.65 -0.54
C PRO A 94 2.03 -21.91 -0.25
N ALA A 95 2.06 -20.65 0.21
CA ALA A 95 0.85 -19.84 0.36
C ALA A 95 0.58 -18.96 -0.88
N PHE A 96 1.62 -18.55 -1.60
CA PHE A 96 1.56 -17.48 -2.60
C PHE A 96 2.23 -17.83 -3.95
N PHE A 97 2.24 -19.11 -4.34
CA PHE A 97 2.87 -19.56 -5.59
C PHE A 97 2.08 -19.24 -6.87
N GLY A 98 0.76 -19.02 -6.79
CA GLY A 98 -0.08 -18.81 -7.96
C GLY A 98 -0.01 -17.40 -8.57
N CYS A 99 -0.92 -17.09 -9.48
CA CYS A 99 -1.15 -15.75 -10.04
C CYS A 99 0.11 -15.06 -10.60
N PHE A 100 0.96 -15.80 -11.33
CA PHE A 100 2.17 -15.34 -12.03
C PHE A 100 3.36 -14.94 -11.14
N ASP A 101 3.17 -14.23 -10.03
CA ASP A 101 4.22 -13.94 -9.04
C ASP A 101 3.69 -13.85 -7.60
N TRP A 102 4.60 -13.71 -6.63
CA TRP A 102 4.26 -13.79 -5.21
C TRP A 102 3.26 -12.69 -4.77
N HIS A 103 3.55 -11.42 -5.07
CA HIS A 103 2.60 -10.36 -4.79
C HIS A 103 1.33 -10.50 -5.64
N SER A 104 1.48 -10.97 -6.89
CA SER A 104 0.49 -11.65 -7.74
C SER A 104 -0.62 -12.34 -6.94
N ALA A 105 -0.21 -13.38 -6.22
CA ALA A 105 -1.09 -14.16 -5.36
C ALA A 105 -1.56 -13.38 -4.13
N VAL A 106 -0.70 -12.61 -3.45
CA VAL A 106 -1.10 -11.91 -2.21
C VAL A 106 -2.26 -10.93 -2.43
N HIS A 107 -2.26 -10.13 -3.51
CA HIS A 107 -3.37 -9.20 -3.77
C HIS A 107 -4.61 -9.91 -4.34
N ALA A 108 -4.44 -11.06 -5.00
CA ALA A 108 -5.55 -11.97 -5.32
C ALA A 108 -6.22 -12.56 -4.06
N HIS A 109 -5.45 -12.92 -3.03
CA HIS A 109 -6.01 -13.34 -1.73
C HIS A 109 -6.69 -12.16 -1.01
N TRP A 110 -6.11 -10.95 -1.06
CA TRP A 110 -6.75 -9.76 -0.48
C TRP A 110 -8.08 -9.44 -1.16
N SER A 111 -8.16 -9.50 -2.49
CA SER A 111 -9.41 -9.21 -3.21
C SER A 111 -10.50 -10.23 -2.86
N LEU A 112 -10.17 -11.51 -2.70
CA LEU A 112 -11.10 -12.52 -2.19
C LEU A 112 -11.67 -12.19 -0.80
N VAL A 113 -10.82 -11.83 0.16
CA VAL A 113 -11.24 -11.45 1.53
C VAL A 113 -12.08 -10.16 1.48
N SER A 114 -11.70 -9.19 0.66
CA SER A 114 -12.42 -7.93 0.48
C SER A 114 -13.82 -8.15 -0.13
N LEU A 115 -13.93 -8.99 -1.16
CA LEU A 115 -15.19 -9.28 -1.86
C LEU A 115 -16.16 -10.10 -1.00
N ILE A 116 -15.70 -11.15 -0.28
CA ILE A 116 -16.57 -11.95 0.60
C ILE A 116 -17.08 -11.14 1.81
N LYS A 117 -16.32 -10.13 2.27
CA LYS A 117 -16.75 -9.19 3.32
C LYS A 117 -17.80 -8.20 2.82
N GLN A 118 -17.55 -7.56 1.68
CA GLN A 118 -18.45 -6.55 1.12
C GLN A 118 -19.75 -7.16 0.56
N PHE A 119 -19.70 -8.40 0.07
CA PHE A 119 -20.84 -9.08 -0.54
C PHE A 119 -21.14 -10.42 0.16
N PRO A 120 -21.81 -10.43 1.33
CA PRO A 120 -22.14 -11.66 2.06
C PRO A 120 -23.02 -12.67 1.31
N LYS A 121 -23.60 -12.28 0.17
CA LYS A 121 -24.42 -13.09 -0.74
C LYS A 121 -23.68 -13.57 -2.00
N ILE A 122 -22.37 -13.37 -2.09
CA ILE A 122 -21.55 -13.76 -3.25
C ILE A 122 -21.68 -15.27 -3.51
N GLU A 123 -21.86 -15.66 -4.77
CA GLU A 123 -22.27 -17.03 -5.12
C GLU A 123 -21.17 -18.06 -4.82
N ARG A 124 -19.91 -17.68 -5.06
CA ARG A 124 -18.74 -18.54 -4.87
C ARG A 124 -18.24 -18.60 -3.42
N LYS A 125 -19.03 -18.15 -2.43
CA LYS A 125 -18.64 -18.01 -1.02
C LYS A 125 -17.83 -19.19 -0.48
N GLU A 126 -18.30 -20.42 -0.65
CA GLU A 126 -17.61 -21.60 -0.09
C GLU A 126 -16.29 -21.90 -0.81
N ALA A 127 -16.21 -21.70 -2.13
CA ALA A 127 -14.95 -21.81 -2.88
C ALA A 127 -13.93 -20.77 -2.41
N ILE A 128 -14.35 -19.53 -2.15
CA ILE A 128 -13.48 -18.49 -1.57
C ILE A 128 -12.94 -18.94 -0.22
N ARG A 129 -13.80 -19.46 0.67
CA ARG A 129 -13.39 -19.94 2.00
C ARG A 129 -12.42 -21.11 1.93
N GLU A 130 -12.66 -22.06 1.03
CA GLU A 130 -11.78 -23.21 0.80
C GLU A 130 -10.40 -22.77 0.26
N THR A 131 -10.36 -21.93 -0.78
CA THR A 131 -9.12 -21.38 -1.33
C THR A 131 -8.31 -20.62 -0.27
N LEU A 132 -8.96 -19.71 0.47
CA LEU A 132 -8.29 -18.95 1.54
C LEU A 132 -7.76 -19.86 2.65
N LYS A 133 -8.53 -20.88 3.07
CA LYS A 133 -8.13 -21.82 4.11
C LYS A 133 -6.96 -22.71 3.69
N ASN A 134 -6.95 -23.16 2.44
CA ASN A 134 -5.89 -24.01 1.91
C ASN A 134 -4.59 -23.23 1.77
N SER A 135 -4.61 -22.05 1.14
CA SER A 135 -3.41 -21.23 0.94
C SER A 135 -2.86 -20.65 2.25
N LEU A 136 -3.72 -20.09 3.11
CA LEU A 136 -3.31 -19.37 4.34
C LEU A 136 -3.31 -20.29 5.58
N SER A 137 -2.98 -21.57 5.37
CA SER A 137 -2.76 -22.53 6.46
C SER A 137 -1.52 -22.15 7.28
N ALA A 138 -1.48 -22.51 8.56
CA ALA A 138 -0.32 -22.23 9.41
C ALA A 138 0.98 -22.87 8.87
N GLU A 139 0.87 -24.02 8.20
CA GLU A 139 1.99 -24.73 7.55
C GLU A 139 2.52 -23.94 6.34
N ASN A 140 1.64 -23.50 5.45
CA ASN A 140 2.04 -22.74 4.27
C ASN A 140 2.63 -21.38 4.65
N ILE A 141 2.03 -20.66 5.61
CA ILE A 141 2.62 -19.41 6.11
C ILE A 141 3.98 -19.64 6.77
N GLN A 142 4.18 -20.76 7.46
CA GLN A 142 5.50 -21.11 8.01
C GLN A 142 6.55 -21.31 6.89
N GLY A 143 6.16 -21.92 5.76
CA GLY A 143 7.00 -22.01 4.57
C GLY A 143 7.44 -20.65 4.03
N GLU A 144 6.50 -19.70 3.88
CA GLU A 144 6.83 -18.32 3.49
C GLU A 144 7.77 -17.65 4.50
N VAL A 145 7.51 -17.83 5.81
CA VAL A 145 8.36 -17.28 6.88
C VAL A 145 9.80 -17.80 6.78
N ASP A 146 9.98 -19.07 6.44
CA ASP A 146 11.31 -19.67 6.32
C ASP A 146 12.01 -19.27 5.01
N TYR A 147 11.26 -19.08 3.91
CA TYR A 147 11.80 -18.47 2.69
C TYR A 147 12.31 -17.05 2.92
N PHE A 148 11.53 -16.21 3.62
CA PHE A 148 11.92 -14.82 3.93
C PHE A 148 13.11 -14.70 4.91
N LYS A 149 13.43 -15.77 5.65
CA LYS A 149 14.62 -15.83 6.55
C LYS A 149 15.92 -16.23 5.85
N ARG A 150 15.88 -16.71 4.60
CA ARG A 150 17.10 -17.00 3.83
C ARG A 150 17.97 -15.75 3.70
N SER A 151 19.30 -15.94 3.73
CA SER A 151 20.27 -14.84 3.66
C SER A 151 20.16 -13.99 2.39
N GLU A 152 19.70 -14.57 1.28
CA GLU A 152 19.57 -13.92 -0.02
C GLU A 152 18.21 -13.22 -0.20
N SER A 153 17.23 -13.50 0.66
CA SER A 153 15.85 -12.99 0.56
C SER A 153 15.68 -11.55 1.06
N GLY A 154 16.74 -10.89 1.57
CA GLY A 154 16.67 -9.58 2.23
C GLY A 154 16.16 -8.40 1.36
N SER A 155 16.06 -8.56 0.04
CA SER A 155 15.42 -7.60 -0.88
C SER A 155 14.17 -8.14 -1.59
N PHE A 156 13.78 -9.39 -1.34
CA PHE A 156 12.63 -10.02 -1.98
C PHE A 156 11.34 -9.26 -1.62
N GLU A 157 10.52 -8.96 -2.62
CA GLU A 157 9.23 -8.25 -2.52
C GLU A 157 9.24 -6.86 -1.85
N ARG A 158 10.44 -6.26 -1.75
CA ARG A 158 10.66 -4.97 -1.10
C ARG A 158 10.30 -3.78 -2.01
N THR A 159 9.32 -2.93 -1.69
CA THR A 159 8.35 -2.95 -0.58
C THR A 159 6.93 -3.29 -1.06
N TYR A 160 6.77 -3.68 -2.32
CA TYR A 160 5.46 -3.82 -2.96
C TYR A 160 4.67 -5.02 -2.42
N GLY A 161 5.21 -6.24 -2.52
CA GLY A 161 4.58 -7.40 -1.90
C GLY A 161 4.49 -7.28 -0.38
N TRP A 162 5.48 -6.65 0.27
CA TRP A 162 5.40 -6.35 1.70
C TRP A 162 4.17 -5.53 2.06
N ALA A 163 3.87 -4.48 1.28
CA ALA A 163 2.68 -3.63 1.45
C ALA A 163 1.38 -4.40 1.23
N TRP A 164 1.30 -5.22 0.17
CA TRP A 164 0.13 -6.06 -0.10
C TRP A 164 -0.12 -7.11 0.98
N LEU A 165 0.93 -7.71 1.56
CA LEU A 165 0.78 -8.65 2.66
C LEU A 165 0.19 -7.98 3.90
N LEU A 166 0.69 -6.78 4.25
CA LEU A 166 0.14 -5.99 5.33
C LEU A 166 -1.33 -5.58 5.04
N LYS A 167 -1.68 -5.32 3.78
CA LYS A 167 -3.06 -5.04 3.38
C LYS A 167 -3.98 -6.26 3.52
N LEU A 168 -3.54 -7.45 3.08
CA LEU A 168 -4.23 -8.73 3.31
C LEU A 168 -4.46 -8.97 4.81
N ALA A 169 -3.43 -8.75 5.63
CA ALA A 169 -3.52 -8.94 7.07
C ALA A 169 -4.47 -7.95 7.75
N GLN A 170 -4.51 -6.68 7.32
CA GLN A 170 -5.51 -5.70 7.77
C GLN A 170 -6.93 -6.17 7.42
N GLU A 171 -7.12 -6.68 6.21
CA GLU A 171 -8.42 -7.12 5.68
C GLU A 171 -8.96 -8.34 6.45
N LEU A 172 -8.11 -9.34 6.73
CA LEU A 172 -8.44 -10.52 7.52
C LEU A 172 -8.79 -10.17 8.97
N ARG A 173 -7.99 -9.32 9.64
CA ARG A 173 -8.23 -8.92 11.03
C ARG A 173 -9.56 -8.19 11.22
N THR A 174 -9.99 -7.43 10.20
CA THR A 174 -11.27 -6.71 10.17
C THR A 174 -12.41 -7.53 9.57
N TRP A 175 -12.21 -8.83 9.32
CA TRP A 175 -13.27 -9.75 8.94
C TRP A 175 -13.93 -10.35 10.19
N GLU A 176 -15.20 -9.98 10.42
CA GLU A 176 -16.01 -10.51 11.53
C GLU A 176 -16.55 -11.93 11.23
N ASP A 177 -15.64 -12.86 10.94
CA ASP A 177 -15.91 -14.27 10.67
C ASP A 177 -14.86 -15.15 11.39
N PRO A 178 -15.23 -16.29 12.00
CA PRO A 178 -14.28 -17.18 12.65
C PRO A 178 -13.11 -17.60 11.76
N LEU A 179 -13.34 -17.82 10.46
CA LEU A 179 -12.29 -18.14 9.50
C LEU A 179 -11.35 -16.94 9.30
N GLY A 180 -11.89 -15.72 9.21
CA GLY A 180 -11.08 -14.51 9.09
C GLY A 180 -10.12 -14.33 10.26
N GLN A 181 -10.58 -14.64 11.48
CA GLN A 181 -9.75 -14.58 12.68
C GLN A 181 -8.71 -15.73 12.75
N GLU A 182 -9.07 -16.95 12.31
CA GLU A 182 -8.14 -18.08 12.17
C GLU A 182 -7.00 -17.75 11.19
N LEU A 183 -7.35 -17.27 9.97
CA LEU A 183 -6.36 -16.94 8.95
C LEU A 183 -5.54 -15.69 9.29
N ALA A 184 -6.12 -14.71 10.01
CA ALA A 184 -5.38 -13.59 10.56
C ALA A 184 -4.30 -14.03 11.57
N ALA A 185 -4.60 -15.04 12.40
CA ALA A 185 -3.64 -15.60 13.34
C ALA A 185 -2.56 -16.43 12.62
N ASN A 186 -2.93 -17.23 11.61
CA ASN A 186 -1.97 -17.98 10.79
C ASN A 186 -0.99 -17.03 10.06
N LEU A 187 -1.46 -15.88 9.57
CA LEU A 187 -0.66 -14.90 8.83
C LEU A 187 0.25 -14.04 9.73
N GLU A 188 -0.02 -14.00 11.04
CA GLU A 188 0.64 -13.11 11.99
C GLU A 188 2.19 -13.25 12.01
N PRO A 189 2.80 -14.46 12.03
CA PRO A 189 4.24 -14.62 12.04
C PRO A 189 4.96 -13.98 10.85
N LEU A 190 4.39 -14.11 9.64
CA LEU A 190 4.93 -13.49 8.43
C LEU A 190 4.78 -11.96 8.46
N THR A 191 3.62 -11.46 8.91
CA THR A 191 3.42 -10.00 9.01
C THR A 191 4.36 -9.37 10.04
N ASN A 192 4.63 -10.05 11.16
CA ASN A 192 5.59 -9.60 12.17
C ASN A 192 7.02 -9.53 11.59
N LEU A 193 7.42 -10.50 10.76
CA LEU A 193 8.70 -10.49 10.05
C LEU A 193 8.77 -9.30 9.06
N ILE A 194 7.74 -9.10 8.24
CA ILE A 194 7.66 -7.96 7.31
C ILE A 194 7.70 -6.60 8.03
N VAL A 195 7.07 -6.48 9.20
CA VAL A 195 7.15 -5.27 10.04
C VAL A 195 8.59 -4.99 10.49
N GLN A 196 9.34 -6.01 10.94
CA GLN A 196 10.77 -5.80 11.27
C GLN A 196 11.59 -5.46 10.02
N ASN A 197 11.36 -6.15 8.90
CA ASN A 197 12.04 -5.88 7.63
C ASN A 197 11.85 -4.43 7.17
N TYR A 198 10.65 -3.86 7.30
CA TYR A 198 10.40 -2.44 7.07
C TYR A 198 11.20 -1.55 8.05
N ILE A 199 11.12 -1.80 9.35
CA ILE A 199 11.81 -1.00 10.39
C ILE A 199 13.34 -1.01 10.16
N GLU A 200 13.89 -2.12 9.70
CA GLU A 200 15.31 -2.24 9.36
C GLU A 200 15.69 -1.68 7.98
N PHE A 201 14.77 -1.69 7.02
CA PHE A 201 15.03 -1.22 5.66
C PHE A 201 14.89 0.29 5.52
N LEU A 202 13.84 0.89 6.08
CA LEU A 202 13.53 2.30 5.86
C LEU A 202 14.68 3.26 6.22
N PRO A 203 15.45 3.07 7.31
CA PRO A 203 16.63 3.89 7.59
C PRO A 203 17.80 3.72 6.60
N LYS A 204 17.78 2.68 5.76
CA LYS A 204 18.77 2.41 4.70
C LYS A 204 18.35 3.00 3.35
N LEU A 205 17.11 3.47 3.20
CA LEU A 205 16.58 4.06 1.98
C LEU A 205 16.87 5.56 1.96
N ASN A 206 17.99 5.96 1.36
CA ASN A 206 18.43 7.37 1.34
C ASN A 206 17.51 8.32 0.55
N TYR A 207 16.74 7.81 -0.41
CA TYR A 207 15.85 8.60 -1.27
C TYR A 207 14.57 7.82 -1.58
N PRO A 208 13.40 8.46 -1.65
CA PRO A 208 12.17 7.81 -2.07
C PRO A 208 12.20 7.51 -3.58
N VAL A 209 11.64 6.37 -3.95
CA VAL A 209 11.38 6.00 -5.33
C VAL A 209 10.02 6.57 -5.75
N ARG A 210 10.02 7.43 -6.77
CA ARG A 210 8.84 8.22 -7.21
C ARG A 210 8.29 7.81 -8.60
N VAL A 211 8.58 6.59 -9.07
CA VAL A 211 8.10 6.07 -10.37
C VAL A 211 6.62 5.66 -10.32
N GLY A 212 5.94 5.60 -11.47
CA GLY A 212 4.54 5.16 -11.59
C GLY A 212 4.34 3.63 -11.55
N GLU A 213 5.21 2.90 -10.86
CA GLU A 213 5.30 1.43 -10.89
C GLU A 213 5.49 0.85 -9.48
N HIS A 214 5.48 -0.49 -9.37
CA HIS A 214 5.59 -1.28 -8.13
C HIS A 214 6.61 -0.76 -7.09
N ALA A 215 7.76 -0.26 -7.54
CA ALA A 215 8.82 0.23 -6.65
C ALA A 215 8.50 1.55 -5.93
N ASN A 216 7.36 2.20 -6.21
CA ASN A 216 6.98 3.48 -5.61
C ASN A 216 6.93 3.42 -4.07
N THR A 217 7.74 4.25 -3.41
CA THR A 217 7.86 4.23 -1.95
C THR A 217 6.58 4.71 -1.25
N ALA A 218 5.84 5.68 -1.82
CA ALA A 218 4.60 6.16 -1.24
C ALA A 218 3.50 5.08 -1.25
N PHE A 219 3.43 4.26 -2.31
CA PHE A 219 2.52 3.10 -2.36
C PHE A 219 2.82 2.10 -1.25
N GLY A 220 4.10 1.79 -1.03
CA GLY A 220 4.51 0.89 0.05
C GLY A 220 4.15 1.43 1.43
N LEU A 221 4.48 2.71 1.68
CA LEU A 221 4.29 3.35 2.98
C LEU A 221 2.82 3.58 3.35
N VAL A 222 1.91 3.85 2.40
CA VAL A 222 0.50 4.11 2.74
C VAL A 222 -0.21 2.87 3.27
N MET A 223 0.00 1.70 2.65
CA MET A 223 -0.57 0.44 3.15
C MET A 223 0.08 0.00 4.47
N ALA A 224 1.39 0.21 4.61
CA ALA A 224 2.10 -0.02 5.86
C ALA A 224 1.57 0.87 7.00
N TYR A 225 1.25 2.14 6.70
CA TYR A 225 0.67 3.09 7.66
C TYR A 225 -0.72 2.63 8.12
N ASP A 226 -1.60 2.30 7.18
CA ASP A 226 -2.95 1.78 7.47
C ASP A 226 -2.91 0.54 8.37
N TYR A 227 -2.01 -0.40 8.08
CA TYR A 227 -1.79 -1.58 8.91
C TYR A 227 -1.26 -1.21 10.31
N ALA A 228 -0.28 -0.31 10.41
CA ALA A 228 0.28 0.10 11.69
C ALA A 228 -0.76 0.80 12.59
N VAL A 229 -1.66 1.61 11.99
CA VAL A 229 -2.81 2.20 12.69
C VAL A 229 -3.81 1.12 13.12
N ALA A 230 -4.21 0.22 12.22
CA ALA A 230 -5.18 -0.83 12.50
C ALA A 230 -4.71 -1.83 13.58
N THR A 231 -3.39 -2.08 13.66
CA THR A 231 -2.76 -2.95 14.67
C THR A 231 -2.29 -2.22 15.92
N LYS A 232 -2.39 -0.87 15.95
CA LYS A 232 -1.85 -0.01 17.02
C LYS A 232 -0.34 -0.21 17.27
N ASN A 233 0.41 -0.50 16.21
CA ASN A 233 1.85 -0.73 16.27
C ASN A 233 2.61 0.61 16.25
N GLU A 234 2.72 1.25 17.41
CA GLU A 234 3.33 2.59 17.56
C GLU A 234 4.77 2.65 17.02
N LYS A 235 5.60 1.64 17.31
CA LYS A 235 7.01 1.58 16.82
C LYS A 235 7.06 1.58 15.30
N PHE A 236 6.20 0.82 14.64
CA PHE A 236 6.16 0.74 13.18
C PHE A 236 5.58 2.03 12.57
N LEU A 237 4.52 2.56 13.17
CA LEU A 237 3.88 3.81 12.76
C LEU A 237 4.86 4.99 12.77
N GLU A 238 5.66 5.13 13.83
CA GLU A 238 6.67 6.20 13.93
C GLU A 238 7.83 6.00 12.95
N ALA A 239 8.25 4.75 12.67
CA ALA A 239 9.24 4.47 11.63
C ALA A 239 8.76 4.92 10.24
N ILE A 240 7.50 4.62 9.90
CA ILE A 240 6.87 5.05 8.63
C ILE A 240 6.77 6.57 8.55
N LYS A 241 6.22 7.23 9.58
CA LYS A 241 6.06 8.69 9.62
C LYS A 241 7.40 9.39 9.49
N LYS A 242 8.42 8.93 10.21
CA LYS A 242 9.77 9.52 10.15
C LYS A 242 10.32 9.44 8.73
N SER A 243 10.32 8.27 8.12
CA SER A 243 10.83 8.13 6.75
C SER A 243 10.02 8.94 5.74
N ALA A 244 8.70 9.02 5.89
CA ALA A 244 7.86 9.88 5.04
C ALA A 244 8.16 11.38 5.19
N GLN A 245 8.67 11.84 6.33
CA GLN A 245 9.11 13.22 6.58
C GLN A 245 10.55 13.49 6.13
N ASP A 246 11.41 12.47 6.08
CA ASP A 246 12.79 12.55 5.63
C ASP A 246 12.93 12.57 4.07
N PHE A 247 11.83 12.48 3.30
CA PHE A 247 11.76 12.18 1.85
C PHE A 247 11.31 13.34 0.92
#